data_AF-A0A9W5CBK4-F1
#
_entry.id   AF-A0A9W5CBK4-F1
#
_cell.length_a   1.000
_cell.length_b   1.000
_cell.length_c   1.000
_cell.angle_alpha   90.00
_cell.angle_beta   90.00
_cell.angle_gamma   90.00
#
_symmetry.space_group_name_H-M   'P 1'
#
loop_
_entity.id
_entity.type
_entity.pdbx_description
1 polymer ?
#
loop_
_entity_poly.entity_id
_entity_poly.type
_entity_poly.pdbx_seq_one_letter_code
_entity_poly.pdbx_strand_id
1 'polypeptide(L)'
;MEELNSYDKGYFILMAHIEQRSGFLKECDGGLIESLAQKTYFKNSVLGFQKGRTRDKIKQLEQWMGYKLPYIEGSDCKSIDEIGKGDKKCYVKIGDSNFDSVALAFKDFKNRISLEKSTSSHGFIRSVEFLGGKLDGKKIYLSPELNCLIGIRGSGKSSIIEAIRYALDIPPSNSDNDYKREVVKNLLGSGGQVILELQDNYGNLYRIKRILGEDPHVTDMDDKGVGAKIGSILSAPLYFGQKDLSAM
;
A
#
# COMPACT_ATOMS: atom_id res chain seq x y z
N MET A 1 30.23 9.74 -10.72
CA MET A 1 29.36 10.44 -9.75
C MET A 1 29.38 11.94 -9.99
N GLU A 2 30.54 12.57 -10.08
CA GLU A 2 30.64 14.02 -10.39
C GLU A 2 29.93 14.39 -11.70
N GLU A 3 30.10 13.59 -12.75
CA GLU A 3 29.37 13.78 -14.01
C GLU A 3 27.85 13.67 -13.82
N LEU A 4 27.36 12.66 -13.10
CA LEU A 4 25.92 12.53 -12.78
C LEU A 4 25.39 13.71 -11.96
N ASN A 5 26.19 14.21 -11.01
CA ASN A 5 25.83 15.38 -10.21
C ASN A 5 25.75 16.65 -11.08
N SER A 6 26.53 16.74 -12.16
CA SER A 6 26.53 17.90 -13.06
C SER A 6 25.20 18.11 -13.80
N TYR A 7 24.39 17.05 -13.94
CA TYR A 7 23.08 17.13 -14.57
C TYR A 7 21.98 17.74 -13.66
N ASP A 8 22.27 17.97 -12.38
CA ASP A 8 21.33 18.52 -11.38
C ASP A 8 19.96 17.80 -11.35
N LYS A 9 20.00 16.47 -11.43
CA LYS A 9 18.82 15.60 -11.37
C LYS A 9 18.97 14.55 -10.28
N GLY A 10 17.85 14.14 -9.68
CA GLY A 10 17.80 13.00 -8.78
C GLY A 10 18.17 11.71 -9.50
N TYR A 11 19.07 10.93 -8.91
CA TYR A 11 19.45 9.60 -9.41
C TYR A 11 19.73 8.63 -8.28
N PHE A 12 19.65 7.35 -8.60
CA PHE A 12 20.28 6.28 -7.84
C PHE A 12 20.75 5.21 -8.82
N ILE A 13 21.61 4.33 -8.35
CA ILE A 13 22.27 3.30 -9.12
C ILE A 13 21.75 1.94 -8.67
N LEU A 14 21.35 1.16 -9.66
CA LEU A 14 21.10 -0.27 -9.54
C LEU A 14 22.19 -0.97 -10.33
N MET A 15 23.03 -1.74 -9.66
CA MET A 15 24.10 -2.46 -10.35
C MET A 15 23.48 -3.63 -11.13
N ALA A 16 23.54 -3.55 -12.45
CA ALA A 16 22.93 -4.53 -13.34
C ALA A 16 23.72 -5.86 -13.36
N HIS A 17 22.99 -6.96 -13.55
CA HIS A 17 23.54 -8.29 -13.85
C HIS A 17 24.76 -8.70 -13.02
N ILE A 18 24.72 -8.51 -11.70
CA ILE A 18 25.93 -8.51 -10.88
C ILE A 18 26.75 -9.81 -10.91
N GLU A 19 26.15 -10.93 -11.27
CA GLU A 19 26.79 -12.24 -11.34
C GLU A 19 27.32 -12.62 -12.74
N GLN A 20 27.01 -11.85 -13.78
CA GLN A 20 27.46 -12.13 -15.14
C GLN A 20 28.95 -11.84 -15.32
N ARG A 21 29.51 -12.24 -16.48
CA ARG A 21 30.95 -12.12 -16.76
C ARG A 21 31.49 -10.69 -16.59
N SER A 22 30.71 -9.70 -17.00
CA SER A 22 31.01 -8.27 -16.81
C SER A 22 30.14 -7.63 -15.74
N GLY A 23 29.65 -8.44 -14.81
CA GLY A 23 28.85 -8.00 -13.68
C GLY A 23 29.73 -7.48 -12.53
N PHE A 24 29.12 -6.70 -11.65
CA PHE A 24 29.80 -6.08 -10.51
C PHE A 24 30.67 -7.04 -9.68
N LEU A 25 30.24 -8.28 -9.43
CA LEU A 25 31.00 -9.27 -8.66
C LEU A 25 32.20 -9.88 -9.39
N LYS A 26 32.25 -9.75 -10.71
CA LYS A 26 33.35 -10.28 -11.54
C LYS A 26 34.37 -9.20 -11.87
N GLU A 27 33.90 -7.99 -12.11
CA GLU A 27 34.73 -6.83 -12.42
C GLU A 27 35.34 -6.19 -11.16
N CYS A 28 34.64 -6.26 -10.02
CA CYS A 28 35.16 -5.78 -8.74
C CYS A 28 35.50 -6.96 -7.84
N ASP A 29 36.75 -7.05 -7.41
CA ASP A 29 37.15 -8.00 -6.36
C ASP A 29 36.66 -7.56 -4.98
N GLY A 30 36.83 -8.43 -3.98
CA GLY A 30 36.36 -8.16 -2.62
C GLY A 30 36.98 -6.90 -2.01
N GLY A 31 38.27 -6.66 -2.23
CA GLY A 31 38.97 -5.50 -1.67
C GLY A 31 38.48 -4.17 -2.27
N LEU A 32 38.22 -4.14 -3.58
CA LEU A 32 37.63 -2.98 -4.24
C LEU A 32 36.20 -2.73 -3.75
N ILE A 33 35.38 -3.77 -3.62
CA ILE A 33 34.00 -3.65 -3.11
C ILE A 33 34.01 -3.09 -1.69
N GLU A 34 34.85 -3.63 -0.80
CA GLU A 34 34.99 -3.14 0.58
C GLU A 34 35.41 -1.66 0.62
N SER A 35 36.41 -1.28 -0.20
CA SER A 35 36.84 0.12 -0.31
C SER A 35 35.74 1.05 -0.81
N LEU A 36 34.96 0.61 -1.82
CA LEU A 36 33.85 1.39 -2.35
C LEU A 36 32.71 1.52 -1.33
N ALA A 37 32.38 0.45 -0.62
CA ALA A 37 31.29 0.41 0.34
C ALA A 37 31.48 1.39 1.52
N GLN A 38 32.73 1.71 1.87
CA GLN A 38 33.07 2.70 2.88
C GLN A 38 32.86 4.15 2.44
N LYS A 39 32.74 4.41 1.13
CA LYS A 39 32.62 5.77 0.60
C LYS A 39 31.17 6.25 0.67
N THR A 40 30.97 7.43 1.27
CA THR A 40 29.64 8.02 1.46
C THR A 40 28.86 8.21 0.16
N TYR A 41 29.54 8.66 -0.91
CA TYR A 41 28.89 8.85 -2.22
C TYR A 41 28.38 7.53 -2.80
N PHE A 42 29.10 6.43 -2.58
CA PHE A 42 28.72 5.11 -3.08
C PHE A 42 27.51 4.59 -2.32
N LYS A 43 27.58 4.64 -0.98
CA LYS A 43 26.48 4.23 -0.09
C LYS A 43 25.18 4.99 -0.34
N ASN A 44 25.26 6.28 -0.65
CA ASN A 44 24.07 7.11 -0.88
C ASN A 44 23.49 6.96 -2.29
N SER A 45 24.30 6.56 -3.27
CA SER A 45 23.89 6.49 -4.67
C SER A 45 23.52 5.08 -5.10
N VAL A 46 24.21 4.04 -4.60
CA VAL A 46 23.93 2.64 -4.95
C VAL A 46 22.86 2.09 -4.04
N LEU A 47 21.68 1.81 -4.58
CA LEU A 47 20.51 1.43 -3.79
C LEU A 47 20.01 0.01 -4.07
N GLY A 48 20.66 -0.76 -4.94
CA GLY A 48 20.24 -2.12 -5.21
C GLY A 48 21.10 -2.87 -6.21
N PHE A 49 20.87 -4.17 -6.27
CA PHE A 49 21.57 -5.11 -7.14
C PHE A 49 20.56 -5.87 -8.00
N GLN A 50 20.81 -6.00 -9.30
CA GLN A 50 19.93 -6.72 -10.21
C GLN A 50 20.46 -8.11 -10.54
N LYS A 51 19.56 -9.09 -10.61
CA LYS A 51 19.86 -10.50 -10.95
C LYS A 51 20.90 -11.15 -10.02
N GLY A 52 20.92 -10.77 -8.73
CA GLY A 52 21.62 -11.52 -7.68
C GLY A 52 20.77 -12.69 -7.22
N ARG A 53 21.16 -13.92 -7.57
CA ARG A 53 20.34 -15.14 -7.41
C ARG A 53 21.06 -16.23 -6.62
N THR A 54 22.39 -16.23 -6.58
CA THR A 54 23.19 -17.26 -5.91
C THR A 54 23.40 -16.90 -4.44
N ARG A 55 22.84 -17.71 -3.53
CA ARG A 55 22.86 -17.45 -2.08
C ARG A 55 24.26 -17.19 -1.52
N ASP A 56 25.27 -17.97 -1.93
CA ASP A 56 26.62 -17.83 -1.40
C ASP A 56 27.31 -16.56 -1.90
N LYS A 57 27.09 -16.18 -3.16
CA LYS A 57 27.60 -14.91 -3.71
C LYS A 57 26.91 -13.70 -3.07
N ILE A 58 25.60 -13.79 -2.82
CA ILE A 58 24.85 -12.76 -2.09
C ILE A 58 25.42 -12.56 -0.68
N LYS A 59 25.64 -13.65 0.06
CA LYS A 59 26.25 -13.58 1.40
C LYS A 59 27.64 -12.95 1.38
N GLN A 60 28.47 -13.36 0.42
CA GLN A 60 29.80 -12.81 0.23
C GLN A 60 29.76 -11.31 -0.07
N LEU A 61 28.86 -10.88 -0.96
CA LEU A 61 28.67 -9.47 -1.27
C LEU A 61 28.19 -8.67 -0.06
N GLU A 62 27.20 -9.16 0.69
CA GLU A 62 26.72 -8.52 1.92
C GLU A 62 27.85 -8.37 2.95
N GLN A 63 28.76 -9.35 3.03
CA GLN A 63 29.93 -9.29 3.90
C GLN A 63 30.90 -8.18 3.47
N TRP A 64 31.26 -8.12 2.19
CA TRP A 64 32.15 -7.07 1.65
C TRP A 64 31.55 -5.67 1.76
N MET A 65 30.24 -5.55 1.52
CA MET A 65 29.52 -4.29 1.61
C MET A 65 29.40 -3.79 3.06
N GLY A 66 29.31 -4.71 4.04
CA GLY A 66 29.06 -4.36 5.45
C GLY A 66 27.64 -3.85 5.73
N TYR A 67 26.76 -3.81 4.71
CA TYR A 67 25.34 -3.49 4.82
C TYR A 67 24.56 -4.18 3.71
N LYS A 68 23.23 -4.21 3.85
CA LYS A 68 22.33 -4.87 2.91
C LYS A 68 21.67 -3.88 1.98
N LEU A 69 21.55 -4.29 0.73
CA LEU A 69 20.76 -3.62 -0.30
C LEU A 69 19.77 -4.64 -0.90
N PRO A 70 18.65 -4.19 -1.49
CA PRO A 70 17.72 -5.08 -2.16
C PRO A 70 18.34 -5.74 -3.39
N TYR A 71 18.00 -7.01 -3.58
CA TYR A 71 18.21 -7.74 -4.81
C TYR A 71 16.90 -7.74 -5.60
N ILE A 72 16.93 -7.16 -6.79
CA ILE A 72 15.77 -6.99 -7.66
C ILE A 72 15.92 -7.77 -8.96
N GLU A 73 14.80 -7.91 -9.65
CA GLU A 73 14.72 -8.56 -10.96
C GLU A 73 14.35 -7.52 -12.02
N GLY A 74 14.60 -7.84 -13.29
CA GLY A 74 14.18 -7.01 -14.41
C GLY A 74 14.19 -7.80 -15.70
N SER A 75 13.30 -7.43 -16.63
CA SER A 75 13.10 -8.16 -17.88
C SER A 75 14.26 -8.03 -18.86
N ASP A 76 15.12 -7.00 -18.72
CA ASP A 76 16.29 -6.81 -19.60
C ASP A 76 15.90 -6.86 -21.09
N CYS A 77 14.74 -6.26 -21.37
CA CYS A 77 14.06 -6.31 -22.65
C CYS A 77 14.75 -5.42 -23.68
N LYS A 78 14.85 -5.90 -24.92
CA LYS A 78 15.43 -5.15 -26.05
C LYS A 78 14.38 -4.41 -26.86
N SER A 79 13.10 -4.64 -26.56
CA SER A 79 11.95 -3.98 -27.18
C SER A 79 10.85 -3.70 -26.16
N ILE A 80 9.96 -2.75 -26.46
CA ILE A 80 8.81 -2.42 -25.61
C ILE A 80 7.89 -3.63 -25.44
N ASP A 81 7.70 -4.42 -26.51
CA ASP A 81 6.87 -5.61 -26.50
C ASP A 81 7.40 -6.71 -25.56
N GLU A 82 8.66 -6.63 -25.13
CA GLU A 82 9.28 -7.57 -24.20
C GLU A 82 9.17 -7.14 -22.73
N ILE A 83 8.67 -5.94 -22.43
CA ILE A 83 8.50 -5.46 -21.06
C ILE A 83 7.60 -6.44 -20.29
N GLY A 84 8.07 -6.88 -19.12
CA GLY A 84 7.32 -7.77 -18.23
C GLY A 84 7.34 -9.26 -18.63
N LYS A 85 8.02 -9.65 -19.72
CA LYS A 85 8.20 -11.05 -20.16
C LYS A 85 9.36 -11.79 -19.47
N GLY A 86 9.92 -11.23 -18.40
CA GLY A 86 11.00 -11.86 -17.63
C GLY A 86 10.56 -13.11 -16.87
N ASP A 87 11.52 -13.98 -16.54
CA ASP A 87 11.32 -15.23 -15.78
C ASP A 87 10.93 -14.98 -14.31
N LYS A 88 11.30 -13.81 -13.78
CA LYS A 88 11.02 -13.38 -12.42
C LYS A 88 10.50 -11.96 -12.38
N LYS A 89 9.82 -11.64 -11.29
CA LYS A 89 9.23 -10.32 -11.03
C LYS A 89 9.75 -9.78 -9.69
N CYS A 90 9.74 -8.48 -9.56
CA CYS A 90 9.84 -7.80 -8.27
C CYS A 90 8.73 -6.76 -8.19
N TYR A 91 8.25 -6.52 -6.98
CA TYR A 91 7.20 -5.57 -6.66
C TYR A 91 7.81 -4.47 -5.83
N VAL A 92 7.64 -3.23 -6.29
CA VAL A 92 8.12 -2.03 -5.60
C VAL A 92 6.90 -1.24 -5.16
N LYS A 93 6.75 -1.05 -3.86
CA LYS A 93 5.62 -0.35 -3.26
C LYS A 93 5.91 1.14 -3.11
N ILE A 94 5.31 1.90 -4.02
CA ILE A 94 5.42 3.36 -4.08
C ILE A 94 4.18 4.02 -3.49
N GLY A 95 4.37 5.16 -2.81
CA GLY A 95 3.26 5.96 -2.27
C GLY A 95 2.61 6.87 -3.32
N ASP A 96 3.37 7.24 -4.35
CA ASP A 96 2.93 8.10 -5.44
C ASP A 96 3.73 7.77 -6.72
N SER A 97 3.23 8.19 -7.88
CA SER A 97 3.81 7.91 -9.19
C SER A 97 4.93 8.88 -9.56
N ASN A 98 5.93 9.01 -8.67
CA ASN A 98 7.06 9.91 -8.84
C ASN A 98 8.40 9.24 -8.49
N PHE A 99 9.52 9.86 -8.93
CA PHE A 99 10.86 9.33 -8.74
C PHE A 99 11.24 9.18 -7.26
N ASP A 100 10.91 10.18 -6.43
CA ASP A 100 11.24 10.18 -5.01
C ASP A 100 10.60 9.02 -4.26
N SER A 101 9.37 8.65 -4.63
CA SER A 101 8.66 7.49 -4.07
C SER A 101 9.37 6.18 -4.40
N VAL A 102 9.95 6.06 -5.60
CA VAL A 102 10.77 4.91 -5.99
C VAL A 102 12.06 4.90 -5.18
N ALA A 103 12.79 6.02 -5.13
CA ALA A 103 14.04 6.10 -4.38
C ALA A 103 13.84 5.79 -2.88
N LEU A 104 12.75 6.29 -2.29
CA LEU A 104 12.37 5.97 -0.91
C LEU A 104 12.08 4.47 -0.73
N ALA A 105 11.41 3.83 -1.70
CA ALA A 105 11.14 2.40 -1.65
C ALA A 105 12.42 1.56 -1.62
N PHE A 106 13.46 1.96 -2.35
CA PHE A 106 14.77 1.29 -2.30
C PHE A 106 15.53 1.55 -0.99
N LYS A 107 15.39 2.73 -0.38
CA LYS A 107 15.96 3.01 0.94
C LYS A 107 15.28 2.20 2.06
N ASP A 108 13.97 2.01 1.96
CA ASP A 108 13.15 1.20 2.89
C ASP A 108 12.79 -0.17 2.28
N PHE A 109 13.75 -0.81 1.64
CA PHE A 109 13.50 -2.00 0.83
C PHE A 109 12.90 -3.18 1.59
N LYS A 110 13.19 -3.31 2.89
CA LYS A 110 12.66 -4.39 3.73
C LYS A 110 11.13 -4.38 3.81
N ASN A 111 10.52 -3.21 3.69
CA ASN A 111 9.07 -3.03 3.80
C ASN A 111 8.41 -2.74 2.43
N ARG A 112 9.21 -2.33 1.43
CA ARG A 112 8.69 -1.82 0.16
C ARG A 112 9.12 -2.58 -1.08
N ILE A 113 10.03 -3.54 -0.97
CA ILE A 113 10.48 -4.36 -2.10
C ILE A 113 10.26 -5.83 -1.78
N SER A 114 9.61 -6.55 -2.69
CA SER A 114 9.37 -7.98 -2.58
C SER A 114 9.58 -8.67 -3.92
N LEU A 115 10.10 -9.90 -3.92
CA LEU A 115 10.16 -10.75 -5.12
C LEU A 115 8.83 -11.50 -5.35
N GLU A 116 7.97 -11.51 -4.35
CA GLU A 116 6.65 -12.13 -4.41
C GLU A 116 5.56 -11.06 -4.35
N LYS A 117 4.43 -11.32 -5.01
CA LYS A 117 3.29 -10.41 -4.97
C LYS A 117 2.72 -10.41 -3.55
N SER A 118 2.65 -9.25 -2.91
CA SER A 118 1.96 -9.15 -1.62
C SER A 118 0.48 -9.46 -1.81
N THR A 119 -0.01 -10.48 -1.10
CA THR A 119 -1.44 -10.79 -1.00
C THR A 119 -1.94 -10.37 0.37
N SER A 120 -3.07 -9.67 0.42
CA SER A 120 -3.76 -9.42 1.68
C SER A 120 -4.28 -10.74 2.22
N SER A 121 -3.86 -11.11 3.43
CA SER A 121 -4.29 -12.34 4.11
C SER A 121 -5.62 -12.18 4.86
N HIS A 122 -6.21 -10.99 4.81
CA HIS A 122 -7.42 -10.62 5.54
C HIS A 122 -8.39 -9.90 4.62
N GLY A 123 -9.67 -9.89 5.01
CA GLY A 123 -10.67 -9.06 4.35
C GLY A 123 -10.41 -7.56 4.59
N PHE A 124 -10.81 -6.71 3.64
CA PHE A 124 -10.63 -5.27 3.73
C PHE A 124 -11.70 -4.52 2.93
N ILE A 125 -11.86 -3.23 3.25
CA ILE A 125 -12.72 -2.32 2.51
C ILE A 125 -11.92 -1.77 1.34
N ARG A 126 -12.41 -1.96 0.11
CA ARG A 126 -11.81 -1.45 -1.13
C ARG A 126 -12.19 -0.01 -1.39
N SER A 127 -13.42 0.37 -1.08
CA SER A 127 -13.88 1.73 -1.23
C SER A 127 -15.10 2.05 -0.38
N VAL A 128 -15.30 3.33 -0.13
CA VAL A 128 -16.54 3.91 0.38
C VAL A 128 -17.11 4.88 -0.64
N GLU A 129 -18.38 4.74 -0.97
CA GLU A 129 -19.12 5.57 -1.90
C GLU A 129 -20.36 6.16 -1.22
N PHE A 130 -20.69 7.40 -1.55
CA PHE A 130 -21.78 8.16 -0.96
C PHE A 130 -22.77 8.58 -2.04
N LEU A 131 -24.04 8.26 -1.84
CA LEU A 131 -25.15 8.73 -2.67
C LEU A 131 -26.06 9.62 -1.81
N GLY A 132 -26.28 10.85 -2.25
CA GLY A 132 -26.98 11.89 -1.48
C GLY A 132 -26.12 12.55 -0.39
N GLY A 133 -26.67 13.63 0.16
CA GLY A 133 -26.03 14.37 1.26
C GLY A 133 -24.83 15.23 0.84
N LYS A 134 -23.90 15.43 1.76
CA LYS A 134 -22.77 16.38 1.59
C LYS A 134 -21.63 15.85 0.73
N LEU A 135 -21.50 14.52 0.62
CA LEU A 135 -20.46 13.85 -0.17
C LEU A 135 -21.04 13.14 -1.40
N ASP A 136 -22.19 13.58 -1.88
CA ASP A 136 -22.88 12.95 -3.02
C ASP A 136 -21.95 12.73 -4.23
N GLY A 137 -22.03 11.53 -4.80
CA GLY A 137 -21.24 11.08 -5.94
C GLY A 137 -19.74 10.88 -5.65
N LYS A 138 -19.29 11.00 -4.38
CA LYS A 138 -17.89 10.75 -4.03
C LYS A 138 -17.66 9.28 -3.73
N LYS A 139 -16.65 8.71 -4.39
CA LYS A 139 -16.10 7.39 -4.11
C LYS A 139 -14.63 7.52 -3.70
N ILE A 140 -14.28 6.96 -2.56
CA ILE A 140 -12.94 6.97 -1.99
C ILE A 140 -12.42 5.54 -2.01
N TYR A 141 -11.35 5.30 -2.76
CA TYR A 141 -10.64 4.02 -2.73
C TYR A 141 -9.71 3.95 -1.54
N LEU A 142 -9.69 2.81 -0.87
CA LEU A 142 -8.89 2.54 0.31
C LEU A 142 -7.83 1.49 -0.01
N SER A 143 -6.65 1.68 0.56
CA SER A 143 -5.61 0.67 0.60
C SER A 143 -6.07 -0.53 1.45
N PRO A 144 -5.70 -1.77 1.12
CA PRO A 144 -5.88 -2.90 2.03
C PRO A 144 -5.08 -2.78 3.33
N GLU A 145 -4.20 -1.78 3.45
CA GLU A 145 -3.36 -1.55 4.61
C GLU A 145 -3.80 -0.28 5.38
N LEU A 146 -2.83 0.54 5.81
CA LEU A 146 -3.09 1.77 6.53
C LEU A 146 -3.64 2.84 5.59
N ASN A 147 -4.77 3.44 5.98
CA ASN A 147 -5.35 4.61 5.35
C ASN A 147 -5.32 5.78 6.34
N CYS A 148 -4.80 6.93 5.92
CA CYS A 148 -4.72 8.13 6.75
C CYS A 148 -5.51 9.27 6.11
N LEU A 149 -6.61 9.70 6.75
CA LEU A 149 -7.36 10.88 6.34
C LEU A 149 -6.78 12.11 7.05
N ILE A 150 -6.20 13.04 6.30
CA ILE A 150 -5.53 14.26 6.83
C ILE A 150 -6.25 15.50 6.32
N GLY A 151 -6.38 16.53 7.17
CA GLY A 151 -7.00 17.80 6.81
C GLY A 151 -7.36 18.65 8.01
N ILE A 152 -7.79 19.89 7.77
CA ILE A 152 -8.19 20.86 8.81
C ILE A 152 -9.43 20.42 9.61
N ARG A 153 -9.69 21.04 10.76
CA ARG A 153 -10.93 20.81 11.52
C ARG A 153 -12.15 21.10 10.63
N GLY A 154 -13.17 20.25 10.73
CA GLY A 154 -14.40 20.39 9.93
C GLY A 154 -14.31 19.83 8.51
N SER A 155 -13.16 19.31 8.06
CA SER A 155 -12.99 18.77 6.70
C SER A 155 -13.69 17.43 6.42
N GLY A 156 -14.54 16.93 7.33
CA GLY A 156 -15.33 15.71 7.11
C GLY A 156 -14.64 14.35 7.40
N LYS A 157 -13.38 14.33 7.87
CA LYS A 157 -12.64 13.09 8.17
C LYS A 157 -13.40 12.14 9.10
N SER A 158 -13.84 12.65 10.25
CA SER A 158 -14.59 11.84 11.21
C SER A 158 -15.93 11.39 10.64
N SER A 159 -16.58 12.22 9.81
CA SER A 159 -17.84 11.85 9.16
C SER A 159 -17.67 10.66 8.21
N ILE A 160 -16.57 10.57 7.46
CA ILE A 160 -16.26 9.41 6.62
C ILE A 160 -16.10 8.14 7.48
N ILE A 161 -15.35 8.23 8.58
CA ILE A 161 -15.15 7.09 9.49
C ILE A 161 -16.49 6.65 10.13
N GLU A 162 -17.31 7.60 10.57
CA GLU A 162 -18.64 7.31 11.12
C GLU A 162 -19.58 6.68 10.09
N ALA A 163 -19.49 7.09 8.83
CA ALA A 163 -20.27 6.50 7.75
C ALA A 163 -19.86 5.06 7.44
N ILE A 164 -18.55 4.77 7.47
CA ILE A 164 -18.05 3.39 7.35
C ILE A 164 -18.54 2.54 8.53
N ARG A 165 -18.42 3.04 9.77
CA ARG A 165 -18.96 2.37 10.97
C ARG A 165 -20.45 2.08 10.80
N TYR A 166 -21.22 3.08 10.37
CA TYR A 166 -22.65 2.96 10.11
C TYR A 166 -22.92 1.90 9.04
N ALA A 167 -22.25 1.92 7.88
CA ALA A 167 -22.48 0.93 6.84
C ALA A 167 -22.13 -0.51 7.30
N LEU A 168 -21.12 -0.69 8.15
CA LEU A 168 -20.73 -1.98 8.73
C LEU A 168 -21.63 -2.51 9.85
N ASP A 169 -22.71 -1.79 10.18
CA ASP A 169 -23.60 -2.11 11.29
C ASP A 169 -22.95 -2.15 12.67
N ILE A 170 -21.88 -1.38 12.84
CA ILE A 170 -21.20 -1.29 14.13
C ILE A 170 -21.91 -0.21 14.96
N PRO A 171 -22.46 -0.52 16.15
CA PRO A 171 -23.09 0.48 16.99
C PRO A 171 -22.05 1.53 17.45
N PRO A 172 -22.45 2.81 17.63
CA PRO A 172 -21.57 3.78 18.27
C PRO A 172 -21.31 3.36 19.72
N SER A 173 -20.16 3.76 20.28
CA SER A 173 -19.91 3.60 21.72
C SER A 173 -20.96 4.36 22.56
N ASN A 174 -21.13 3.93 23.81
CA ASN A 174 -22.12 4.53 24.72
C ASN A 174 -21.83 6.00 25.03
N SER A 175 -20.56 6.41 24.97
CA SER A 175 -20.14 7.82 24.97
C SER A 175 -20.47 8.47 23.62
N ASP A 176 -21.22 9.58 23.65
CA ASP A 176 -21.52 10.42 22.48
C ASP A 176 -22.36 9.73 21.37
N ASN A 177 -23.27 8.81 21.73
CA ASN A 177 -24.13 8.08 20.79
C ASN A 177 -24.98 9.03 19.90
N ASP A 178 -25.67 9.98 20.50
CA ASP A 178 -26.52 10.94 19.78
C ASP A 178 -25.71 11.78 18.79
N TYR A 179 -24.56 12.28 19.22
CA TYR A 179 -23.64 13.02 18.37
C TYR A 179 -23.17 12.17 17.17
N LYS A 180 -22.74 10.92 17.39
CA LYS A 180 -22.28 10.03 16.30
C LYS A 180 -23.40 9.71 15.32
N ARG A 181 -24.63 9.52 15.79
CA ARG A 181 -25.82 9.35 14.91
C ARG A 181 -26.11 10.62 14.12
N GLU A 182 -26.02 11.78 14.77
CA GLU A 182 -26.26 13.07 14.12
C GLU A 182 -25.21 13.36 13.04
N VAL A 183 -23.94 13.00 13.25
CA VAL A 183 -22.87 13.13 12.26
C VAL A 183 -23.22 12.37 10.97
N VAL A 184 -23.69 11.13 11.08
CA VAL A 184 -24.10 10.32 9.92
C VAL A 184 -25.34 10.92 9.24
N LYS A 185 -26.35 11.31 10.02
CA LYS A 185 -27.57 11.95 9.51
C LYS A 185 -27.26 13.24 8.74
N ASN A 186 -26.38 14.09 9.29
CA ASN A 186 -25.96 15.34 8.68
C ASN A 186 -25.07 15.14 7.44
N LEU A 187 -24.35 14.00 7.37
CA LEU A 187 -23.54 13.64 6.22
C LEU A 187 -24.40 13.17 5.05
N LEU A 188 -25.32 12.22 5.30
CA LEU A 188 -26.11 11.54 4.27
C LEU A 188 -27.37 12.33 3.87
N GLY A 189 -27.91 13.16 4.75
CA GLY A 189 -29.17 13.85 4.49
C GLY A 189 -30.36 12.88 4.37
N SER A 190 -31.50 13.37 3.90
CA SER A 190 -32.69 12.55 3.72
C SER A 190 -32.51 11.59 2.54
N GLY A 191 -32.70 10.29 2.77
CA GLY A 191 -32.59 9.26 1.73
C GLY A 191 -31.17 8.94 1.26
N GLY A 192 -30.14 9.52 1.89
CA GLY A 192 -28.75 9.23 1.52
C GLY A 192 -28.32 7.81 1.86
N GLN A 193 -27.34 7.30 1.11
CA GLN A 193 -26.86 5.93 1.18
C GLN A 193 -25.33 5.89 1.21
N VAL A 194 -24.80 4.94 1.96
CA VAL A 194 -23.37 4.56 1.92
C VAL A 194 -23.25 3.20 1.27
N ILE A 195 -22.31 3.08 0.34
CA ILE A 195 -21.96 1.82 -0.32
C ILE A 195 -20.49 1.51 0.00
N LEU A 196 -20.24 0.36 0.61
CA LEU A 196 -18.91 -0.17 0.80
C LEU A 196 -18.66 -1.28 -0.21
N GLU A 197 -17.54 -1.25 -0.90
CA GLU A 197 -17.01 -2.41 -1.63
C GLU A 197 -15.97 -3.10 -0.75
N LEU A 198 -16.07 -4.41 -0.59
CA LEU A 198 -15.22 -5.20 0.28
C LEU A 198 -14.65 -6.39 -0.48
N GLN A 199 -13.50 -6.87 0.00
CA GLN A 199 -12.93 -8.14 -0.40
C GLN A 199 -12.76 -9.00 0.85
N ASP A 200 -13.14 -10.27 0.80
CA ASP A 200 -12.83 -11.23 1.87
C ASP A 200 -11.39 -11.78 1.77
N ASN A 201 -11.01 -12.62 2.73
CA ASN A 201 -9.70 -13.27 2.78
C ASN A 201 -9.47 -14.32 1.67
N TYR A 202 -10.50 -14.69 0.92
CA TYR A 202 -10.42 -15.61 -0.23
C TYR A 202 -10.42 -14.86 -1.58
N GLY A 203 -10.55 -13.54 -1.57
CA GLY A 203 -10.57 -12.70 -2.76
C GLY A 203 -11.97 -12.48 -3.36
N ASN A 204 -13.04 -12.96 -2.71
CA ASN A 204 -14.40 -12.70 -3.17
C ASN A 204 -14.79 -11.25 -2.88
N LEU A 205 -15.58 -10.67 -3.77
CA LEU A 205 -16.00 -9.27 -3.71
C LEU A 205 -17.46 -9.14 -3.29
N TYR A 206 -17.72 -8.14 -2.44
CA TYR A 206 -19.04 -7.87 -1.90
C TYR A 206 -19.32 -6.37 -1.88
N ARG A 207 -20.61 -6.02 -1.88
CA ARG A 207 -21.10 -4.68 -1.60
C ARG A 207 -22.00 -4.67 -0.38
N ILE A 208 -21.75 -3.75 0.55
CA ILE A 208 -22.69 -3.42 1.62
C ILE A 208 -23.34 -2.09 1.27
N LYS A 209 -24.66 -2.08 1.12
CA LYS A 209 -25.46 -0.88 0.84
C LYS A 209 -26.30 -0.55 2.06
N ARG A 210 -26.19 0.67 2.60
CA ARG A 210 -26.99 1.11 3.75
C ARG A 210 -27.59 2.48 3.52
N ILE A 211 -28.92 2.53 3.38
CA ILE A 211 -29.71 3.77 3.33
C ILE A 211 -29.89 4.29 4.77
N LEU A 212 -29.88 5.61 4.94
CA LEU A 212 -30.08 6.24 6.24
C LEU A 212 -31.42 5.81 6.86
N GLY A 213 -31.35 5.19 8.03
CA GLY A 213 -32.50 4.69 8.79
C GLY A 213 -32.85 3.23 8.51
N GLU A 214 -32.20 2.60 7.54
CA GLU A 214 -32.46 1.20 7.15
C GLU A 214 -31.34 0.25 7.60
N ASP A 215 -31.65 -1.05 7.52
CA ASP A 215 -30.69 -2.12 7.75
C ASP A 215 -29.73 -2.26 6.56
N PRO A 216 -28.47 -2.68 6.78
CA PRO A 216 -27.51 -2.88 5.71
C PRO A 216 -27.86 -4.11 4.86
N HIS A 217 -27.70 -3.97 3.55
CA HIS A 217 -27.95 -5.03 2.57
C HIS A 217 -26.63 -5.47 1.95
N VAL A 218 -26.33 -6.77 2.05
CA VAL A 218 -25.11 -7.36 1.48
C VAL A 218 -25.43 -7.98 0.12
N THR A 219 -24.64 -7.61 -0.89
CA THR A 219 -24.81 -8.02 -2.29
C THR A 219 -23.46 -8.45 -2.89
N ASP A 220 -23.51 -9.18 -4.01
CA ASP A 220 -22.36 -9.36 -4.89
C ASP A 220 -22.12 -8.13 -5.78
N MET A 221 -21.19 -8.23 -6.74
CA MET A 221 -20.88 -7.14 -7.67
C MET A 221 -21.94 -6.92 -8.76
N ASP A 222 -22.89 -7.86 -8.92
CA ASP A 222 -24.04 -7.78 -9.82
C ASP A 222 -25.32 -7.33 -9.09
N ASP A 223 -25.16 -6.83 -7.85
CA ASP A 223 -26.24 -6.37 -6.97
C ASP A 223 -27.25 -7.46 -6.57
N LYS A 224 -26.87 -8.74 -6.64
CA LYS A 224 -27.68 -9.83 -6.11
C LYS A 224 -27.44 -9.99 -4.62
N GLY A 225 -28.53 -10.09 -3.86
CA GLY A 225 -28.46 -10.32 -2.41
C GLY A 225 -27.72 -11.59 -2.07
N VAL A 226 -26.76 -11.49 -1.14
CA VAL A 226 -26.02 -12.64 -0.61
C VAL A 226 -26.33 -12.81 0.88
N GLY A 227 -26.53 -14.04 1.32
CA GLY A 227 -26.80 -14.36 2.74
C GLY A 227 -25.57 -14.25 3.65
N ALA A 228 -24.53 -13.53 3.22
CA ALA A 228 -23.29 -13.36 3.97
C ALA A 228 -23.47 -12.33 5.09
N LYS A 229 -22.92 -12.61 6.27
CA LYS A 229 -22.89 -11.65 7.37
C LYS A 229 -21.69 -10.72 7.19
N ILE A 230 -21.82 -9.45 7.55
CA ILE A 230 -20.70 -8.48 7.48
C ILE A 230 -19.46 -9.02 8.24
N GLY A 231 -19.68 -9.61 9.42
CA GLY A 231 -18.62 -10.20 10.24
C GLY A 231 -17.95 -11.46 9.64
N SER A 232 -18.53 -12.11 8.63
CA SER A 232 -17.85 -13.20 7.91
C SER A 232 -16.98 -12.68 6.75
N ILE A 233 -17.22 -11.46 6.27
CA ILE A 233 -16.44 -10.80 5.22
C ILE A 233 -15.24 -10.08 5.86
N LEU A 234 -15.50 -9.28 6.88
CA LEU A 234 -14.49 -8.63 7.71
C LEU A 234 -14.45 -9.30 9.07
N SER A 235 -13.34 -9.94 9.41
CA SER A 235 -13.15 -10.62 10.69
C SER A 235 -13.18 -9.61 11.85
N ALA A 236 -14.36 -9.43 12.46
CA ALA A 236 -14.60 -8.62 13.65
C ALA A 236 -13.95 -7.21 13.60
N PRO A 237 -14.42 -6.30 12.73
CA PRO A 237 -13.87 -4.95 12.64
C PRO A 237 -13.97 -4.23 13.99
N LEU A 238 -12.84 -3.72 14.46
CA LEU A 238 -12.77 -2.87 15.65
C LEU A 238 -12.92 -1.41 15.25
N TYR A 239 -13.74 -0.68 15.99
CA TYR A 239 -13.93 0.75 15.82
C TYR A 239 -13.64 1.46 17.15
N PHE A 240 -12.85 2.54 17.05
CA PHE A 240 -12.55 3.42 18.16
C PHE A 240 -12.86 4.84 17.70
N GLY A 241 -13.88 5.44 18.30
CA GLY A 241 -14.23 6.83 18.08
C GLY A 241 -13.33 7.78 18.86
N GLN A 242 -13.52 9.07 18.61
CA GLN A 242 -12.83 10.12 19.34
C GLN A 242 -13.17 10.01 20.85
N LYS A 243 -12.14 9.98 21.71
CA LYS A 243 -12.19 9.76 23.17
C LYS A 243 -12.44 8.33 23.66
N ASP A 244 -12.73 7.36 22.78
CA ASP A 244 -12.98 5.98 23.22
C ASP A 244 -11.70 5.29 23.72
N LEU A 245 -10.53 5.64 23.17
CA LEU A 245 -9.23 5.10 23.58
C LEU A 245 -8.73 5.62 24.93
N SER A 246 -9.15 6.82 25.35
CA SER A 246 -8.75 7.39 26.65
C SER A 246 -9.55 6.83 27.82
N ALA A 247 -10.61 6.07 27.54
CA ALA A 247 -11.49 5.46 28.54
C ALA A 247 -11.23 3.96 28.74
N MET A 248 -10.24 3.39 28.04
CA MET A 248 -9.79 2.00 28.18
C MET A 248 -8.67 1.85 29.21
#